data_AF-A0A9D9J3S7-F1
#
_entry.id   AF-A0A9D9J3S7-F1
#
_cell.length_a   1.000
_cell.length_b   1.000
_cell.length_c   1.000
_cell.angle_alpha   90.00
_cell.angle_beta   90.00
_cell.angle_gamma   90.00
#
_symmetry.space_group_name_H-M   'P 1'
#
loop_
_entity.id
_entity.type
_entity.pdbx_description
1 polymer ?
#
loop_
_entity_poly.entity_id
_entity_poly.type
_entity_poly.pdbx_seq_one_letter_code
_entity_poly.pdbx_strand_id
1 'polypeptide(L)'
;MRNTIICTILGLMPLVSCMEYDEVAMWNKNESIGSRLEELEALCDRMNTNITSIQQIIGSLQDNDYVSGVAPVTENGKIIGYTITFSKSGPVTIYHGEKGDDGKIPSIGVKAADDGIYYWTVDGEWLTDSDGNKIAAIGQDGDSGITPILEIKDDGYWYISYDNGDSWVQLGPSTGEPGDSMFSGIDTSNPDYLILTLAGTGETIMLPYYKEALDLLFISGEDRLKEMQIYCGAGTAVEVEYELTARPDADVAIECISHSTYTATVDMETDRIIISAPDNGSGTDAVILVFASDDDRTIMRKLTVKPVNYITYVATAPLGIENTSGHARFWGNDCTFLPEFDTYDQASGEGKWAYIGTVEHIEPSAFNGETSLVSLSIPEGVVYIGGNAFNRSSLQEVVLPESLVSIDQYAFSKTSLKEITIPANVEELGSSAFEHELNGNSLLSKVVFEGNKIKTIKTGTFKYCSALASIQLPDGLLTIEYNAFDTCSSLTEIVIPDSVTEIGNAAFCFCTDLTDATIGDGVTKIGERAFSECTALKRVTIGRGIREIGDMAFNTKNSRDQMSLEKVTVLFDDISSGEFPVLKSGSRGVFPKPGGWDTVSYKIYVPSGTGAAYKSHWTDYSSLIVEDPSL
;
A
#
# COMPACT_ATOMS: atom_id res chain seq x y z
N MET A 1 -48.23 20.36 44.31
CA MET A 1 -49.40 19.46 44.33
C MET A 1 -49.15 18.35 43.32
N ARG A 2 -49.55 17.10 43.61
CA ARG A 2 -50.12 16.06 42.71
C ARG A 2 -49.52 15.85 41.30
N ASN A 3 -49.19 14.64 40.83
CA ASN A 3 -49.29 13.25 41.34
C ASN A 3 -47.94 12.52 41.06
N THR A 4 -47.50 11.41 41.67
CA THR A 4 -48.11 10.29 42.42
C THR A 4 -48.69 9.13 41.55
N ILE A 5 -47.84 8.12 41.29
CA ILE A 5 -48.20 6.69 41.09
C ILE A 5 -47.27 5.86 42.01
N ILE A 6 -47.69 4.65 42.42
CA ILE A 6 -47.25 4.00 43.67
C ILE A 6 -47.03 2.48 43.52
N CYS A 7 -45.93 1.95 44.11
CA CYS A 7 -45.64 0.54 44.44
C CYS A 7 -45.51 -0.47 43.27
N THR A 8 -44.90 -1.66 43.43
CA THR A 8 -44.67 -2.51 44.62
C THR A 8 -43.21 -2.95 44.89
N ILE A 9 -42.97 -3.45 46.11
CA ILE A 9 -41.68 -3.87 46.68
C ILE A 9 -41.72 -5.37 47.04
N LEU A 10 -40.62 -6.11 46.82
CA LEU A 10 -40.07 -7.24 47.63
C LEU A 10 -39.00 -7.99 46.81
N GLY A 11 -37.76 -8.23 47.28
CA GLY A 11 -37.10 -7.79 48.52
C GLY A 11 -35.69 -8.41 48.71
N LEU A 12 -35.08 -8.14 49.88
CA LEU A 12 -33.73 -8.58 50.35
C LEU A 12 -32.51 -7.76 49.83
N MET A 13 -31.37 -7.89 50.52
CA MET A 13 -30.34 -6.85 50.80
C MET A 13 -28.96 -7.48 51.12
N PRO A 14 -27.82 -6.74 51.27
CA PRO A 14 -27.43 -5.40 50.76
C PRO A 14 -25.93 -5.32 50.25
N LEU A 15 -25.45 -4.09 49.98
CA LEU A 15 -24.04 -3.67 49.68
C LEU A 15 -23.50 -4.08 48.28
N VAL A 16 -22.61 -3.34 47.59
CA VAL A 16 -21.72 -2.21 47.95
C VAL A 16 -22.09 -0.92 47.14
N SER A 17 -21.26 0.13 47.17
CA SER A 17 -21.49 1.52 46.70
C SER A 17 -21.60 1.74 45.18
N CYS A 18 -22.17 2.90 44.83
CA CYS A 18 -22.24 3.47 43.48
C CYS A 18 -21.48 4.82 43.46
N MET A 19 -20.89 5.20 42.33
CA MET A 19 -20.42 6.56 42.02
C MET A 19 -20.82 6.93 40.59
N GLU A 20 -20.97 8.22 40.31
CA GLU A 20 -21.60 8.75 39.09
C GLU A 20 -20.56 9.15 38.03
N TYR A 21 -20.91 9.01 36.74
CA TYR A 21 -20.12 9.53 35.61
C TYR A 21 -20.41 11.02 35.40
N ASP A 22 -19.39 11.82 35.10
CA ASP A 22 -19.52 13.24 34.75
C ASP A 22 -18.93 13.55 33.37
N GLU A 23 -19.81 13.72 32.38
CA GLU A 23 -19.45 14.05 30.99
C GLU A 23 -18.95 15.50 30.82
N VAL A 24 -19.27 16.40 31.76
CA VAL A 24 -18.94 17.83 31.66
C VAL A 24 -17.43 18.06 31.82
N ALA A 25 -16.78 17.23 32.64
CA ALA A 25 -15.33 17.27 32.86
C ALA A 25 -14.50 16.97 31.59
N MET A 26 -15.07 16.25 30.61
CA MET A 26 -14.37 15.95 29.34
C MET A 26 -14.43 17.14 28.36
N TRP A 27 -15.56 17.84 28.26
CA TRP A 27 -15.69 19.00 27.36
C TRP A 27 -14.73 20.13 27.75
N ASN A 28 -14.66 20.47 29.03
CA ASN A 28 -13.80 21.54 29.54
C ASN A 28 -12.29 21.26 29.35
N LYS A 29 -11.88 19.98 29.28
CA LYS A 29 -10.49 19.61 28.98
C LYS A 29 -10.10 19.88 27.52
N ASN A 30 -11.05 19.78 26.59
CA ASN A 30 -10.73 19.82 25.15
C ASN A 30 -10.43 21.25 24.66
N GLU A 31 -11.23 22.24 25.05
CA GLU A 31 -10.96 23.66 24.72
C GLU A 31 -9.67 24.18 25.39
N SER A 32 -9.34 23.66 26.58
CA SER A 32 -8.11 24.02 27.33
C SER A 32 -6.82 23.70 26.57
N ILE A 33 -6.81 22.67 25.72
CA ILE A 33 -5.61 22.22 25.00
C ILE A 33 -5.31 23.15 23.80
N GLY A 34 -6.33 23.56 23.05
CA GLY A 34 -6.15 24.42 21.87
C GLY A 34 -5.50 25.75 22.19
N SER A 35 -5.99 26.44 23.24
CA SER A 35 -5.45 27.75 23.67
C SER A 35 -3.99 27.70 24.12
N ARG A 36 -3.50 26.55 24.60
CA ARG A 36 -2.14 26.40 25.14
C ARG A 36 -1.09 26.14 24.05
N LEU A 37 -1.51 25.78 22.84
CA LEU A 37 -0.63 25.58 21.70
C LEU A 37 -0.24 26.92 21.05
N GLU A 38 -1.22 27.79 20.79
CA GLU A 38 -1.01 29.09 20.14
C GLU A 38 -0.10 30.02 20.98
N GLU A 39 -0.21 29.99 22.32
CA GLU A 39 0.67 30.77 23.21
C GLU A 39 2.12 30.28 23.23
N LEU A 40 2.35 28.97 22.99
CA LEU A 40 3.69 28.37 23.01
C LEU A 40 4.46 28.70 21.73
N GLU A 41 3.80 28.65 20.57
CA GLU A 41 4.38 29.06 19.28
C GLU A 41 4.82 30.54 19.31
N ALA A 42 3.96 31.42 19.83
CA ALA A 42 4.25 32.85 20.00
C ALA A 42 5.40 33.16 20.99
N LEU A 43 5.85 32.18 21.78
CA LEU A 43 6.95 32.32 22.74
C LEU A 43 8.29 31.85 22.14
N CYS A 44 8.28 30.81 21.30
CA CYS A 44 9.45 30.35 20.54
C CYS A 44 10.02 31.44 19.62
N ASP A 45 9.16 32.22 18.93
CA ASP A 45 9.55 33.28 18.01
C ASP A 45 10.35 34.45 18.66
N ARG A 46 10.47 34.48 19.99
CA ARG A 46 11.03 35.62 20.75
C ARG A 46 12.48 35.43 21.25
N MET A 47 13.08 34.24 21.14
CA MET A 47 14.34 33.90 21.84
C MET A 47 15.56 33.67 20.92
N ASN A 48 15.88 34.62 20.05
CA ASN A 48 16.73 34.37 18.88
C ASN A 48 18.27 34.45 19.10
N THR A 49 18.82 33.77 20.11
CA THR A 49 20.27 33.46 20.19
C THR A 49 20.53 32.06 20.75
N ASN A 50 21.12 31.21 19.90
CA ASN A 50 21.51 29.83 20.16
C ASN A 50 20.40 28.83 20.54
N ILE A 51 19.20 29.02 19.97
CA ILE A 51 18.11 28.01 19.94
C ILE A 51 18.63 26.62 19.55
N THR A 52 19.51 26.51 18.54
CA THR A 52 19.96 25.21 18.02
C THR A 52 20.71 24.36 19.05
N SER A 53 21.63 24.94 19.84
CA SER A 53 22.29 24.17 20.92
C SER A 53 21.31 23.78 22.03
N ILE A 54 20.35 24.65 22.36
CA ILE A 54 19.35 24.35 23.41
C ILE A 54 18.39 23.26 22.93
N GLN A 55 17.96 23.28 21.66
CA GLN A 55 17.18 22.20 21.03
C GLN A 55 17.95 20.87 21.00
N GLN A 56 19.25 20.88 20.72
CA GLN A 56 20.09 19.67 20.77
C GLN A 56 20.20 19.12 22.20
N ILE A 57 20.38 19.98 23.19
CA ILE A 57 20.41 19.59 24.61
C ILE A 57 19.06 19.03 25.07
N ILE A 58 17.96 19.70 24.74
CA ILE A 58 16.60 19.25 25.06
C ILE A 58 16.29 17.92 24.37
N GLY A 59 16.66 17.77 23.08
CA GLY A 59 16.51 16.51 22.34
C GLY A 59 17.27 15.35 22.98
N SER A 60 18.56 15.52 23.28
CA SER A 60 19.35 14.50 24.00
C SER A 60 18.73 14.15 25.36
N LEU A 61 18.28 15.14 26.15
CA LEU A 61 17.62 14.89 27.42
C LEU A 61 16.27 14.17 27.26
N GLN A 62 15.50 14.46 26.20
CA GLN A 62 14.25 13.76 25.85
C GLN A 62 14.51 12.31 25.39
N ASP A 63 15.62 12.05 24.70
CA ASP A 63 16.13 10.70 24.37
C ASP A 63 16.74 9.96 25.61
N ASN A 64 16.47 10.48 26.82
CA ASN A 64 16.97 9.98 28.10
C ASN A 64 18.51 9.84 28.12
N ASP A 65 19.22 10.80 27.51
CA ASP A 65 20.68 10.88 27.54
C ASP A 65 21.15 11.86 28.62
N TYR A 66 21.82 11.32 29.63
CA TYR A 66 22.24 12.06 30.82
C TYR A 66 23.51 12.88 30.57
N VAL A 67 23.59 14.05 31.19
CA VAL A 67 24.82 14.87 31.22
C VAL A 67 25.90 14.11 32.00
N SER A 68 26.97 13.73 31.31
CA SER A 68 28.11 13.01 31.88
C SER A 68 29.22 13.93 32.41
N GLY A 69 29.16 15.23 32.08
CA GLY A 69 30.04 16.25 32.64
C GLY A 69 29.83 17.62 32.00
N VAL A 70 30.29 18.69 32.66
CA VAL A 70 30.25 20.06 32.14
C VAL A 70 31.62 20.71 32.34
N ALA A 71 32.19 21.30 31.29
CA ALA A 71 33.49 21.96 31.31
C ALA A 71 33.37 23.44 30.89
N PRO A 72 33.97 24.40 31.62
CA PRO A 72 33.94 25.80 31.25
C PRO A 72 34.85 26.10 30.05
N VAL A 73 34.31 26.83 29.07
CA VAL A 73 35.07 27.37 27.94
C VAL A 73 35.63 28.73 28.34
N THR A 74 36.96 28.87 28.29
CA THR A 74 37.65 30.09 28.73
C THR A 74 38.41 30.78 27.61
N GLU A 75 38.39 32.12 27.64
CA GLU A 75 39.25 32.96 26.82
C GLU A 75 39.89 34.03 27.71
N ASN A 76 41.21 34.24 27.58
CA ASN A 76 41.98 35.22 28.37
C ASN A 76 41.77 35.14 29.90
N GLY A 77 41.47 33.94 30.43
CA GLY A 77 41.25 33.71 31.86
C GLY A 77 39.85 34.04 32.38
N LYS A 78 38.89 34.37 31.50
CA LYS A 78 37.45 34.42 31.85
C LYS A 78 36.69 33.29 31.20
N ILE A 79 35.65 32.79 31.88
CA ILE A 79 34.67 31.87 31.31
C ILE A 79 33.73 32.69 30.41
N ILE A 80 33.51 32.21 29.19
CA ILE A 80 32.65 32.84 28.17
C ILE A 80 31.52 31.92 27.69
N GLY A 81 31.52 30.67 28.18
CA GLY A 81 30.61 29.61 27.79
C GLY A 81 30.92 28.30 28.50
N TYR A 82 30.14 27.26 28.22
CA TYR A 82 30.28 25.93 28.81
C TYR A 82 30.03 24.86 27.75
N THR A 83 30.85 23.81 27.75
CA THR A 83 30.66 22.59 26.97
C THR A 83 30.05 21.52 27.87
N ILE A 84 28.87 21.02 27.47
CA ILE A 84 28.12 19.97 28.15
C ILE A 84 28.33 18.67 27.39
N THR A 85 28.92 17.68 28.05
CA THR A 85 29.10 16.31 27.59
C THR A 85 27.93 15.44 28.04
N PHE A 86 27.45 14.57 27.16
CA PHE A 86 26.38 13.62 27.42
C PHE A 86 26.91 12.19 27.49
N SER A 87 26.07 11.21 27.83
CA SER A 87 26.46 9.81 28.00
C SER A 87 26.37 8.98 26.72
N LYS A 88 25.56 9.41 25.74
CA LYS A 88 25.38 8.78 24.42
C LYS A 88 25.72 9.74 23.26
N SER A 89 25.39 11.03 23.42
CA SER A 89 25.44 12.08 22.40
C SER A 89 26.77 12.85 22.40
N GLY A 90 27.08 13.50 21.28
CA GLY A 90 28.22 14.41 21.17
C GLY A 90 28.06 15.67 22.05
N PRO A 91 29.17 16.26 22.53
CA PRO A 91 29.11 17.43 23.41
C PRO A 91 28.57 18.69 22.72
N VAL A 92 27.73 19.43 23.42
CA VAL A 92 27.12 20.70 22.97
C VAL A 92 27.74 21.87 23.74
N THR A 93 28.00 23.00 23.08
CA THR A 93 28.66 24.17 23.70
C THR A 93 27.78 25.42 23.60
N ILE A 94 27.60 26.12 24.73
CA ILE A 94 26.80 27.35 24.85
C ILE A 94 27.72 28.51 25.25
N TYR A 95 27.47 29.72 24.74
CA TYR A 95 28.18 30.97 25.05
C TYR A 95 27.21 32.06 25.54
N HIS A 96 27.68 33.10 26.24
CA HIS A 96 26.81 34.14 26.83
C HIS A 96 27.28 35.61 26.65
N GLY A 97 26.37 36.48 26.17
CA GLY A 97 26.54 37.93 25.97
C GLY A 97 27.08 38.33 24.58
N GLU A 98 26.71 39.47 23.96
CA GLU A 98 25.85 40.60 24.38
C GLU A 98 25.24 41.30 23.12
N LYS A 99 24.10 42.00 23.28
CA LYS A 99 23.26 42.72 22.29
C LYS A 99 22.35 41.82 21.42
N GLY A 100 21.09 42.18 21.14
CA GLY A 100 20.34 43.40 21.48
C GLY A 100 19.51 43.91 20.29
N ASP A 101 18.35 44.57 20.42
CA ASP A 101 17.52 44.99 21.58
C ASP A 101 16.04 45.04 21.05
N ASP A 102 14.92 45.09 21.78
CA ASP A 102 14.56 45.29 23.21
C ASP A 102 13.21 44.57 23.50
N GLY A 103 12.80 44.39 24.76
CA GLY A 103 11.47 43.89 25.15
C GLY A 103 11.30 43.63 26.65
N LYS A 104 10.33 44.28 27.31
CA LYS A 104 10.16 44.23 28.78
C LYS A 104 9.78 42.83 29.29
N ILE A 105 10.48 42.39 30.35
CA ILE A 105 10.25 41.12 31.05
C ILE A 105 9.08 41.26 32.06
N PRO A 106 8.06 40.38 32.05
CA PRO A 106 7.12 40.23 33.16
C PRO A 106 7.71 39.34 34.26
N SER A 107 7.50 39.68 35.54
CA SER A 107 7.97 38.86 36.66
C SER A 107 6.88 37.90 37.13
N ILE A 108 7.08 36.60 36.93
CA ILE A 108 6.21 35.55 37.46
C ILE A 108 6.72 35.14 38.85
N GLY A 109 5.82 34.95 39.82
CA GLY A 109 6.15 34.53 41.18
C GLY A 109 5.01 33.74 41.84
N VAL A 110 5.20 33.30 43.08
CA VAL A 110 4.21 32.53 43.85
C VAL A 110 3.94 33.20 45.20
N LYS A 111 2.71 33.15 45.68
CA LYS A 111 2.27 33.87 46.89
C LYS A 111 1.17 33.09 47.61
N ALA A 112 1.26 32.99 48.95
CA ALA A 112 0.21 32.36 49.75
C ALA A 112 -1.06 33.24 49.80
N ALA A 113 -2.23 32.63 49.62
CA ALA A 113 -3.51 33.26 49.93
C ALA A 113 -3.89 33.03 51.40
N ASP A 114 -5.00 33.64 51.86
CA ASP A 114 -5.46 33.57 53.25
C ASP A 114 -5.94 32.16 53.68
N ASP A 115 -6.07 31.24 52.72
CA ASP A 115 -6.33 29.82 52.88
C ASP A 115 -5.07 28.96 53.13
N GLY A 116 -3.87 29.53 52.91
CA GLY A 116 -2.58 28.86 53.09
C GLY A 116 -2.04 28.12 51.85
N ILE A 117 -2.77 28.12 50.72
CA ILE A 117 -2.28 27.55 49.46
C ILE A 117 -1.47 28.60 48.69
N TYR A 118 -0.40 28.14 48.04
CA TYR A 118 0.50 28.98 47.25
C TYR A 118 0.04 29.04 45.79
N TYR A 119 -0.20 30.25 45.32
CA TYR A 119 -0.75 30.52 44.01
C TYR A 119 0.15 31.42 43.16
N TRP A 120 0.15 31.19 41.85
CA TRP A 120 0.91 31.98 40.87
C TRP A 120 0.47 33.45 40.82
N THR A 121 1.41 34.30 40.42
CA THR A 121 1.27 35.75 40.27
C THR A 121 2.08 36.24 39.08
N VAL A 122 1.63 37.33 38.44
CA VAL A 122 2.35 38.01 37.35
C VAL A 122 2.43 39.50 37.67
N ASP A 123 3.63 40.08 37.58
CA ASP A 123 3.98 41.44 38.02
C ASP A 123 3.52 41.77 39.47
N GLY A 124 3.33 40.74 40.29
CA GLY A 124 2.92 40.81 41.72
C GLY A 124 1.43 40.63 42.00
N GLU A 125 0.58 40.64 40.96
CA GLU A 125 -0.86 40.41 41.07
C GLU A 125 -1.24 38.94 40.83
N TRP A 126 -2.38 38.51 41.37
CA TRP A 126 -2.85 37.12 41.29
C TRP A 126 -3.08 36.67 39.85
N LEU A 127 -2.46 35.55 39.45
CA LEU A 127 -2.80 34.88 38.20
C LEU A 127 -4.06 34.04 38.42
N THR A 128 -5.12 34.35 37.66
CA THR A 128 -6.41 33.68 37.75
C THR A 128 -6.83 33.02 36.45
N ASP A 129 -7.74 32.05 36.56
CA ASP A 129 -8.53 31.53 35.45
C ASP A 129 -9.56 32.57 34.93
N SER A 130 -10.36 32.16 33.94
CA SER A 130 -11.39 32.97 33.28
C SER A 130 -12.58 33.34 34.16
N ASP A 131 -12.82 32.61 35.27
CA ASP A 131 -13.91 32.86 36.21
C ASP A 131 -13.44 33.61 37.48
N GLY A 132 -12.13 33.74 37.68
CA GLY A 132 -11.48 34.55 38.72
C GLY A 132 -10.79 33.78 39.85
N ASN A 133 -10.58 32.47 39.72
CA ASN A 133 -9.94 31.62 40.74
C ASN A 133 -8.43 31.44 40.49
N LYS A 134 -7.66 31.11 41.53
CA LYS A 134 -6.18 31.13 41.52
C LYS A 134 -5.54 29.74 41.22
N ILE A 135 -4.30 29.71 40.71
CA ILE A 135 -3.61 28.51 40.16
C ILE A 135 -2.31 28.12 40.94
N ALA A 136 -1.96 26.84 41.17
CA ALA A 136 -0.88 26.33 42.07
C ALA A 136 0.26 25.46 41.40
N ALA A 137 1.25 24.88 42.14
CA ALA A 137 2.52 24.29 41.58
C ALA A 137 3.44 23.34 42.46
N ILE A 138 3.99 22.18 41.98
CA ILE A 138 5.18 21.40 42.53
C ILE A 138 5.73 20.16 41.70
N GLY A 139 7.03 19.74 41.85
CA GLY A 139 7.75 18.45 41.43
C GLY A 139 9.29 18.57 41.12
N GLN A 140 10.22 17.58 40.83
CA GLN A 140 10.64 16.21 41.36
C GLN A 140 12.05 15.68 40.78
N ASP A 141 12.60 14.52 41.26
CA ASP A 141 13.84 13.63 41.02
C ASP A 141 15.30 14.22 40.88
N GLY A 142 16.51 13.56 40.87
CA GLY A 142 17.15 12.19 41.06
C GLY A 142 18.56 12.09 40.31
N ASP A 143 19.64 11.26 40.46
CA ASP A 143 20.28 10.28 41.43
C ASP A 143 21.87 10.10 41.18
N SER A 144 22.61 8.98 41.47
CA SER A 144 24.02 9.00 42.06
C SER A 144 25.27 8.13 41.57
N GLY A 145 26.50 8.46 42.06
CA GLY A 145 27.81 7.73 41.94
C GLY A 145 28.96 8.20 42.93
N ILE A 146 30.15 7.55 42.99
CA ILE A 146 31.23 7.79 44.02
C ILE A 146 32.18 9.00 43.72
N THR A 147 32.60 9.74 44.77
CA THR A 147 33.25 11.08 44.69
C THR A 147 34.66 11.18 45.35
N PRO A 148 35.63 11.93 44.79
CA PRO A 148 36.93 12.29 45.43
C PRO A 148 36.83 13.29 46.62
N ILE A 149 37.92 13.50 47.37
CA ILE A 149 37.91 14.34 48.60
C ILE A 149 38.74 15.62 48.42
N LEU A 150 38.15 16.78 48.73
CA LEU A 150 38.81 18.09 48.82
C LEU A 150 38.86 18.59 50.27
N GLU A 151 39.94 19.27 50.64
CA GLU A 151 40.19 19.78 52.00
C GLU A 151 40.93 21.13 51.94
N ILE A 152 40.55 22.10 52.78
CA ILE A 152 41.37 23.29 53.07
C ILE A 152 42.20 22.97 54.31
N LYS A 153 43.51 23.22 54.28
CA LYS A 153 44.41 22.98 55.43
C LYS A 153 44.75 24.27 56.15
N ASP A 154 45.30 24.15 57.36
CA ASP A 154 45.54 25.26 58.29
C ASP A 154 46.45 26.39 57.75
N ASP A 155 47.12 26.19 56.60
CA ASP A 155 47.90 27.21 55.90
C ASP A 155 47.05 28.13 55.00
N GLY A 156 45.75 27.84 54.81
CA GLY A 156 44.84 28.61 53.96
C GLY A 156 44.92 28.25 52.47
N TYR A 157 45.24 26.98 52.15
CA TYR A 157 45.32 26.49 50.78
C TYR A 157 44.43 25.26 50.57
N TRP A 158 43.91 25.12 49.34
CA TRP A 158 43.13 23.97 48.91
C TRP A 158 44.04 22.78 48.57
N TYR A 159 43.61 21.58 48.99
CA TYR A 159 44.22 20.30 48.68
C TYR A 159 43.17 19.30 48.19
N ILE A 160 43.57 18.36 47.32
CA ILE A 160 42.71 17.26 46.85
C ILE A 160 43.39 15.90 47.02
N SER A 161 42.60 14.89 47.38
CA SER A 161 42.92 13.47 47.40
C SER A 161 41.97 12.71 46.48
N TYR A 162 42.54 11.81 45.67
CA TYR A 162 41.82 10.91 44.76
C TYR A 162 41.82 9.45 45.26
N ASP A 163 42.35 9.23 46.46
CA ASP A 163 42.64 7.93 47.08
C ASP A 163 42.10 7.86 48.52
N ASN A 164 40.97 8.53 48.77
CA ASN A 164 40.24 8.51 50.04
C ASN A 164 41.06 8.97 51.27
N GLY A 165 42.01 9.89 51.05
CA GLY A 165 42.76 10.61 52.07
C GLY A 165 44.24 10.24 52.21
N ASP A 166 44.75 9.24 51.48
CA ASP A 166 46.13 8.75 51.62
C ASP A 166 47.19 9.70 51.00
N SER A 167 46.89 10.38 49.89
CA SER A 167 47.79 11.37 49.29
C SER A 167 47.09 12.67 48.88
N TRP A 168 47.82 13.79 48.95
CA TRP A 168 47.25 15.14 48.82
C TRP A 168 48.07 16.05 47.92
N VAL A 169 47.41 16.73 46.99
CA VAL A 169 48.02 17.70 46.07
C VAL A 169 47.53 19.11 46.40
N GLN A 170 48.45 20.04 46.68
CA GLN A 170 48.15 21.46 46.93
C GLN A 170 47.81 22.18 45.62
N LEU A 171 46.66 22.83 45.56
CA LEU A 171 46.11 23.45 44.34
C LEU A 171 46.30 24.96 44.28
N GLY A 172 46.15 25.67 45.40
CA GLY A 172 46.30 27.13 45.46
C GLY A 172 45.71 27.77 46.71
N PRO A 173 45.92 29.09 46.91
CA PRO A 173 45.45 29.81 48.10
C PRO A 173 43.93 29.96 48.12
N SER A 174 43.25 29.64 49.22
CA SER A 174 41.82 29.93 49.42
C SER A 174 41.62 31.43 49.70
N THR A 175 41.77 32.24 48.66
CA THR A 175 41.82 33.72 48.76
C THR A 175 40.47 34.39 48.48
N GLY A 176 39.56 34.24 49.44
CA GLY A 176 38.32 35.00 49.58
C GLY A 176 37.78 34.85 51.01
N GLU A 177 37.18 35.91 51.56
CA GLU A 177 36.42 35.79 52.82
C GLU A 177 35.17 34.91 52.60
N PRO A 178 34.72 34.13 53.62
CA PRO A 178 33.90 32.96 53.38
C PRO A 178 32.39 33.16 53.57
N GLY A 179 31.61 32.26 52.97
CA GLY A 179 30.13 32.21 53.07
C GLY A 179 29.44 32.83 51.86
N ASP A 180 28.36 32.28 51.31
CA ASP A 180 27.60 31.10 51.73
C ASP A 180 27.44 30.07 50.60
N SER A 181 27.28 28.81 50.98
CA SER A 181 26.61 27.82 50.12
C SER A 181 25.18 28.30 49.86
N MET A 182 24.63 28.07 48.66
CA MET A 182 23.21 28.35 48.41
C MET A 182 22.28 27.53 49.33
N PHE A 183 22.78 26.44 49.92
CA PHE A 183 22.10 25.62 50.92
C PHE A 183 22.76 25.70 52.31
N SER A 184 21.97 25.96 53.35
CA SER A 184 22.36 25.95 54.77
C SER A 184 22.24 24.57 55.44
N GLY A 185 21.55 23.61 54.79
CA GLY A 185 21.38 22.26 55.31
C GLY A 185 21.16 21.25 54.20
N ILE A 186 21.60 20.03 54.43
CA ILE A 186 21.38 18.86 53.56
C ILE A 186 20.97 17.72 54.49
N ASP A 187 19.78 17.15 54.28
CA ASP A 187 19.24 16.03 55.05
C ASP A 187 19.02 14.83 54.12
N THR A 188 19.66 13.71 54.48
CA THR A 188 19.62 12.42 53.78
C THR A 188 18.96 11.34 54.64
N SER A 189 18.23 11.72 55.71
CA SER A 189 17.60 10.78 56.65
C SER A 189 16.18 10.38 56.24
N ASN A 190 15.56 11.10 55.30
CA ASN A 190 14.31 10.71 54.66
C ASN A 190 14.61 9.61 53.61
N PRO A 191 14.01 8.41 53.70
CA PRO A 191 14.29 7.29 52.79
C PRO A 191 13.79 7.53 51.37
N ASP A 192 12.94 8.53 51.16
CA ASP A 192 12.24 8.78 49.91
C ASP A 192 12.75 10.04 49.18
N TYR A 193 13.49 10.93 49.86
CA TYR A 193 13.95 12.22 49.31
C TYR A 193 15.28 12.69 49.93
N LEU A 194 16.18 13.21 49.08
CA LEU A 194 17.23 14.15 49.47
C LEU A 194 16.61 15.53 49.71
N ILE A 195 16.87 16.16 50.87
CA ILE A 195 16.28 17.46 51.22
C ILE A 195 17.39 18.51 51.36
N LEU A 196 17.29 19.60 50.59
CA LEU A 196 18.25 20.70 50.52
C LEU A 196 17.61 22.01 51.03
N THR A 197 18.09 22.53 52.16
CA THR A 197 17.56 23.76 52.79
C THR A 197 18.33 24.98 52.29
N LEU A 198 17.65 25.99 51.73
CA LEU A 198 18.27 27.21 51.18
C LEU A 198 18.80 28.16 52.27
N ALA A 199 19.99 28.71 52.05
CA ALA A 199 20.72 29.48 53.07
C ALA A 199 20.16 30.87 53.39
N GLY A 200 19.46 31.50 52.44
CA GLY A 200 18.85 32.82 52.63
C GLY A 200 17.44 32.82 53.22
N THR A 201 16.67 31.74 52.99
CA THR A 201 15.22 31.69 53.27
C THR A 201 14.81 30.58 54.23
N GLY A 202 15.59 29.50 54.36
CA GLY A 202 15.22 28.31 55.12
C GLY A 202 14.21 27.39 54.41
N GLU A 203 13.90 27.66 53.14
CA GLU A 203 13.00 26.82 52.33
C GLU A 203 13.70 25.53 51.88
N THR A 204 12.97 24.43 51.79
CA THR A 204 13.51 23.10 51.47
C THR A 204 13.13 22.62 50.07
N ILE A 205 14.14 22.36 49.23
CA ILE A 205 13.98 21.63 47.97
C ILE A 205 14.04 20.12 48.28
N MET A 206 13.08 19.34 47.77
CA MET A 206 13.05 17.89 47.96
C MET A 206 13.26 17.19 46.62
N LEU A 207 14.31 16.37 46.53
CA LEU A 207 14.69 15.58 45.35
C LEU A 207 14.49 14.09 45.67
N PRO A 208 13.45 13.43 45.14
CA PRO A 208 13.17 12.01 45.37
C PRO A 208 14.35 11.06 45.11
N TYR A 209 14.31 9.91 45.79
CA TYR A 209 15.12 8.74 45.50
C TYR A 209 14.32 7.66 44.74
N TYR A 210 15.01 6.92 43.87
CA TYR A 210 14.41 5.94 42.93
C TYR A 210 13.53 4.87 43.60
N LYS A 211 12.32 4.65 43.06
CA LYS A 211 11.40 3.55 43.42
C LYS A 211 10.84 2.85 42.18
N GLU A 212 10.38 1.61 42.36
CA GLU A 212 10.13 0.63 41.29
C GLU A 212 9.20 1.14 40.17
N ALA A 213 9.63 0.93 38.92
CA ALA A 213 9.08 1.57 37.74
C ALA A 213 7.89 0.80 37.14
N LEU A 214 6.79 1.51 36.92
CA LEU A 214 5.71 1.08 36.03
C LEU A 214 6.29 0.89 34.62
N ASP A 215 6.22 -0.33 34.10
CA ASP A 215 6.56 -0.67 32.72
C ASP A 215 5.43 -1.51 32.09
N LEU A 216 5.32 -1.44 30.76
CA LEU A 216 4.46 -2.28 29.93
C LEU A 216 5.35 -2.87 28.84
N LEU A 217 5.39 -4.19 28.79
CA LEU A 217 6.27 -4.96 27.90
C LEU A 217 5.43 -5.89 27.03
N PHE A 218 5.50 -5.74 25.71
CA PHE A 218 4.84 -6.67 24.78
C PHE A 218 5.55 -8.03 24.78
N ILE A 219 4.78 -9.11 24.70
CA ILE A 219 5.24 -10.50 24.80
C ILE A 219 5.41 -11.11 23.42
N SER A 220 6.63 -11.57 23.09
CA SER A 220 6.93 -12.31 21.86
C SER A 220 7.57 -13.66 22.21
N GLY A 221 6.75 -14.58 22.73
CA GLY A 221 7.25 -15.83 23.30
C GLY A 221 8.06 -15.58 24.58
N GLU A 222 9.36 -15.85 24.54
CA GLU A 222 10.27 -15.57 25.65
C GLU A 222 10.71 -14.09 25.70
N ASP A 223 10.58 -13.34 24.61
CA ASP A 223 10.99 -11.93 24.56
C ASP A 223 10.00 -10.98 25.28
N ARG A 224 10.55 -9.85 25.74
CA ARG A 224 9.83 -8.73 26.38
C ARG A 224 10.27 -7.41 25.76
N LEU A 225 9.36 -6.75 25.05
CA LEU A 225 9.69 -5.68 24.11
C LEU A 225 8.98 -4.37 24.45
N LYS A 226 9.70 -3.24 24.37
CA LYS A 226 9.11 -1.88 24.54
C LYS A 226 8.52 -1.31 23.24
N GLU A 227 8.86 -1.91 22.11
CA GLU A 227 8.23 -1.70 20.82
C GLU A 227 8.03 -3.05 20.13
N MET A 228 6.92 -3.24 19.42
CA MET A 228 6.61 -4.49 18.72
C MET A 228 6.15 -4.23 17.29
N GLN A 229 6.45 -5.14 16.38
CA GLN A 229 5.82 -5.22 15.06
C GLN A 229 4.91 -6.46 15.00
N ILE A 230 3.68 -6.29 14.50
CA ILE A 230 2.73 -7.39 14.25
C ILE A 230 2.26 -7.38 12.80
N TYR A 231 1.68 -8.49 12.36
CA TYR A 231 1.11 -8.69 11.02
C TYR A 231 -0.40 -8.88 11.12
N CYS A 232 -1.21 -7.99 10.54
CA CYS A 232 -2.67 -8.04 10.63
C CYS A 232 -3.30 -7.83 9.24
N GLY A 233 -4.14 -8.77 8.81
CA GLY A 233 -4.74 -8.79 7.47
C GLY A 233 -6.14 -8.20 7.44
N ALA A 234 -6.61 -7.79 6.26
CA ALA A 234 -7.92 -7.18 6.08
C ALA A 234 -9.05 -8.05 6.68
N GLY A 235 -9.91 -7.43 7.50
CA GLY A 235 -11.01 -8.11 8.20
C GLY A 235 -10.60 -9.13 9.27
N THR A 236 -9.33 -9.19 9.69
CA THR A 236 -8.88 -10.06 10.80
C THR A 236 -8.53 -9.28 12.06
N ALA A 237 -8.33 -10.00 13.17
CA ALA A 237 -7.83 -9.47 14.41
C ALA A 237 -6.59 -10.24 14.89
N VAL A 238 -5.72 -9.58 15.65
CA VAL A 238 -4.50 -10.10 16.24
C VAL A 238 -4.49 -9.73 17.72
N GLU A 239 -4.22 -10.72 18.57
CA GLU A 239 -4.09 -10.52 20.01
C GLU A 239 -2.61 -10.31 20.36
N VAL A 240 -2.32 -9.28 21.14
CA VAL A 240 -0.98 -8.92 21.60
C VAL A 240 -0.94 -9.05 23.12
N GLU A 241 -0.29 -10.09 23.60
CA GLU A 241 -0.05 -10.29 25.04
C GLU A 241 0.93 -9.22 25.57
N TYR A 242 0.69 -8.70 26.77
CA TYR A 242 1.59 -7.77 27.46
C TYR A 242 1.86 -8.19 28.91
N GLU A 243 2.88 -7.60 29.54
CA GLU A 243 3.19 -7.73 30.96
C GLU A 243 3.32 -6.34 31.59
N LEU A 244 2.66 -6.11 32.73
CA LEU A 244 2.78 -4.90 33.54
C LEU A 244 3.72 -5.12 34.73
N THR A 245 4.74 -4.28 34.88
CA THR A 245 5.57 -4.23 36.11
C THR A 245 5.04 -3.17 37.07
N ALA A 246 3.79 -3.33 37.51
CA ALA A 246 3.11 -2.41 38.42
C ALA A 246 3.44 -2.68 39.90
N ARG A 247 3.13 -1.71 40.77
CA ARG A 247 3.05 -1.95 42.22
C ARG A 247 1.84 -2.87 42.49
N PRO A 248 1.88 -3.80 43.47
CA PRO A 248 0.76 -4.74 43.74
C PRO A 248 -0.56 -4.10 44.19
N ASP A 249 -0.54 -2.80 44.46
CA ASP A 249 -1.63 -1.98 44.99
C ASP A 249 -1.95 -0.74 44.11
N ALA A 250 -1.37 -0.63 42.91
CA ALA A 250 -1.66 0.44 41.96
C ALA A 250 -2.70 0.00 40.92
N ASP A 251 -3.81 0.75 40.80
CA ASP A 251 -4.74 0.61 39.69
C ASP A 251 -4.08 1.18 38.41
N VAL A 252 -3.91 0.34 37.38
CA VAL A 252 -3.29 0.75 36.10
C VAL A 252 -4.32 0.76 34.99
N ALA A 253 -4.53 1.93 34.38
CA ALA A 253 -5.33 2.09 33.17
C ALA A 253 -4.45 1.92 31.92
N ILE A 254 -4.93 1.20 30.91
CA ILE A 254 -4.29 1.10 29.60
C ILE A 254 -5.21 1.66 28.52
N GLU A 255 -4.68 2.54 27.66
CA GLU A 255 -5.40 3.12 26.52
C GLU A 255 -4.59 2.94 25.23
N CYS A 256 -5.27 2.76 24.09
CA CYS A 256 -4.64 2.56 22.79
C CYS A 256 -5.11 3.62 21.78
N ILE A 257 -4.18 4.41 21.25
CA ILE A 257 -4.44 5.45 20.24
C ILE A 257 -3.90 4.99 18.88
N SER A 258 -4.82 4.62 17.99
CA SER A 258 -4.52 4.35 16.58
C SER A 258 -4.68 5.63 15.76
N HIS A 259 -3.66 5.96 14.96
CA HIS A 259 -3.71 7.07 13.99
C HIS A 259 -4.09 6.55 12.59
N SER A 260 -4.91 5.51 12.52
CA SER A 260 -5.21 4.73 11.31
C SER A 260 -6.61 4.12 11.36
N THR A 261 -6.99 3.39 10.31
CA THR A 261 -8.24 2.62 10.25
C THR A 261 -8.22 1.31 11.06
N TYR A 262 -7.09 0.92 11.67
CA TYR A 262 -7.07 -0.19 12.63
C TYR A 262 -7.68 0.24 13.97
N THR A 263 -8.50 -0.61 14.58
CA THR A 263 -8.99 -0.41 15.95
C THR A 263 -8.18 -1.22 16.95
N ALA A 264 -8.01 -0.70 18.16
CA ALA A 264 -7.34 -1.37 19.26
C ALA A 264 -8.25 -1.40 20.49
N THR A 265 -8.39 -2.57 21.11
CA THR A 265 -9.18 -2.79 22.32
C THR A 265 -8.32 -3.48 23.37
N VAL A 266 -8.31 -3.01 24.61
CA VAL A 266 -7.61 -3.69 25.71
C VAL A 266 -8.56 -4.67 26.40
N ASP A 267 -8.11 -5.91 26.62
CA ASP A 267 -8.72 -6.88 27.51
C ASP A 267 -7.84 -7.05 28.75
N MET A 268 -8.26 -6.38 29.83
CA MET A 268 -7.62 -6.41 31.15
C MET A 268 -7.91 -7.72 31.93
N GLU A 269 -8.80 -8.60 31.46
CA GLU A 269 -9.02 -9.92 32.10
C GLU A 269 -8.01 -10.98 31.63
N THR A 270 -7.38 -10.77 30.46
CA THR A 270 -6.45 -11.75 29.84
C THR A 270 -5.06 -11.18 29.53
N ASP A 271 -4.80 -9.93 29.91
CA ASP A 271 -3.60 -9.14 29.59
C ASP A 271 -3.26 -9.08 28.09
N ARG A 272 -4.28 -8.73 27.29
CA ARG A 272 -4.20 -8.68 25.82
C ARG A 272 -4.64 -7.33 25.25
N ILE A 273 -4.01 -6.94 24.16
CA ILE A 273 -4.46 -5.85 23.29
C ILE A 273 -4.89 -6.47 21.95
N ILE A 274 -6.18 -6.37 21.65
CA ILE A 274 -6.80 -6.89 20.43
C ILE A 274 -6.74 -5.80 19.37
N ILE A 275 -5.95 -6.02 18.32
CA ILE A 275 -5.83 -5.15 17.15
C ILE A 275 -6.69 -5.72 16.02
N SER A 276 -7.62 -4.95 15.47
CA SER A 276 -8.47 -5.38 14.35
C SER A 276 -8.27 -4.50 13.12
N ALA A 277 -8.19 -5.14 11.95
CA ALA A 277 -8.07 -4.48 10.67
C ALA A 277 -9.44 -4.03 10.12
N PRO A 278 -9.48 -2.99 9.26
CA PRO A 278 -10.64 -2.73 8.42
C PRO A 278 -10.87 -3.85 7.40
N ASP A 279 -12.12 -4.11 7.02
CA ASP A 279 -12.51 -5.15 6.05
C ASP A 279 -11.85 -4.96 4.67
N ASN A 280 -11.58 -3.72 4.28
CA ASN A 280 -11.00 -3.36 2.97
C ASN A 280 -9.46 -3.26 2.98
N GLY A 281 -8.81 -3.56 4.12
CA GLY A 281 -7.37 -3.33 4.31
C GLY A 281 -7.02 -1.83 4.47
N SER A 282 -5.72 -1.56 4.64
CA SER A 282 -5.17 -0.24 4.96
C SER A 282 -4.08 0.23 3.97
N GLY A 283 -3.44 -0.67 3.22
CA GLY A 283 -2.43 -0.38 2.20
C GLY A 283 -1.06 0.10 2.72
N THR A 284 -0.97 0.60 3.95
CA THR A 284 0.27 1.06 4.58
C THR A 284 0.45 0.51 5.98
N ASP A 285 1.68 0.55 6.48
CA ASP A 285 1.97 0.44 7.92
C ASP A 285 1.05 1.35 8.73
N ALA A 286 0.60 0.86 9.89
CA ALA A 286 -0.06 1.67 10.91
C ALA A 286 0.74 1.67 12.21
N VAL A 287 0.61 2.75 12.99
CA VAL A 287 1.20 2.86 14.32
C VAL A 287 0.09 3.06 15.34
N ILE A 288 0.13 2.22 16.37
CA ILE A 288 -0.76 2.24 17.52
C ILE A 288 0.09 2.55 18.74
N LEU A 289 -0.23 3.64 19.42
CA LEU A 289 0.43 4.05 20.66
C LEU A 289 -0.35 3.47 21.84
N VAL A 290 0.33 2.68 22.66
CA VAL A 290 -0.23 2.07 23.86
C VAL A 290 0.27 2.86 25.06
N PHE A 291 -0.65 3.41 25.83
CA PHE A 291 -0.37 4.15 27.05
C PHE A 291 -0.76 3.30 28.24
N ALA A 292 0.09 3.23 29.26
CA ALA A 292 -0.27 2.68 30.57
C ALA A 292 -0.02 3.75 31.64
N SER A 293 -0.97 3.93 32.56
CA SER A 293 -0.89 4.94 33.60
C SER A 293 -1.33 4.41 34.96
N ASP A 294 -0.59 4.75 36.01
CA ASP A 294 -1.05 4.66 37.41
C ASP A 294 -1.32 6.08 37.97
N ASP A 295 -1.69 6.19 39.25
CA ASP A 295 -1.99 7.48 39.91
C ASP A 295 -0.89 8.54 39.79
N ASP A 296 0.37 8.10 39.62
CA ASP A 296 1.56 8.96 39.66
C ASP A 296 2.20 9.18 38.27
N ARG A 297 1.99 8.27 37.30
CA ARG A 297 2.85 8.13 36.10
C ARG A 297 2.09 7.67 34.86
N THR A 298 2.54 8.10 33.68
CA THR A 298 2.13 7.56 32.37
C THR A 298 3.35 7.15 31.55
N ILE A 299 3.29 5.99 30.88
CA ILE A 299 4.28 5.52 29.90
C ILE A 299 3.64 5.30 28.53
N MET A 300 4.42 5.46 27.46
CA MET A 300 4.01 5.17 26.07
C MET A 300 4.83 4.00 25.51
N ARG A 301 4.19 3.09 24.77
CA ARG A 301 4.81 2.00 24.01
C ARG A 301 4.31 2.04 22.56
N LYS A 302 5.13 1.62 21.61
CA LYS A 302 4.82 1.71 20.17
C LYS A 302 4.58 0.33 19.56
N LEU A 303 3.43 0.16 18.94
CA LEU A 303 3.09 -1.05 18.20
C LEU A 303 2.89 -0.73 16.71
N THR A 304 3.72 -1.33 15.86
CA THR A 304 3.66 -1.18 14.40
C THR A 304 2.87 -2.33 13.79
N VAL A 305 1.79 -2.03 13.07
CA VAL A 305 0.98 -3.03 12.37
C VAL A 305 1.34 -3.04 10.90
N LYS A 306 1.80 -4.19 10.41
CA LYS A 306 2.01 -4.46 8.99
C LYS A 306 0.72 -5.01 8.36
N PRO A 307 0.20 -4.41 7.27
CA PRO A 307 -0.95 -4.97 6.56
C PRO A 307 -0.57 -6.27 5.85
N VAL A 308 -1.29 -7.35 6.13
CA VAL A 308 -1.17 -8.60 5.37
C VAL A 308 -2.17 -8.60 4.21
N ASN A 309 -1.63 -8.69 3.01
CA ASN A 309 -2.37 -8.89 1.77
C ASN A 309 -2.52 -10.40 1.49
N TYR A 310 -3.55 -10.79 0.76
CA TYR A 310 -3.81 -12.20 0.41
C TYR A 310 -4.06 -12.38 -1.09
N ILE A 311 -3.32 -13.29 -1.72
CA ILE A 311 -3.67 -13.81 -3.04
C ILE A 311 -4.62 -15.00 -2.83
N THR A 312 -5.88 -14.85 -3.22
CA THR A 312 -6.92 -15.89 -3.04
C THR A 312 -7.03 -16.79 -4.25
N TYR A 313 -7.10 -18.10 -4.04
CA TYR A 313 -7.24 -19.11 -5.08
C TYR A 313 -8.26 -20.19 -4.70
N VAL A 314 -8.76 -20.93 -5.70
CA VAL A 314 -9.45 -22.21 -5.49
C VAL A 314 -8.65 -23.30 -6.19
N ALA A 315 -8.43 -24.43 -5.51
CA ALA A 315 -7.71 -25.58 -6.04
C ALA A 315 -8.29 -26.92 -5.56
N THR A 316 -7.93 -28.01 -6.25
CA THR A 316 -8.31 -29.39 -5.87
C THR A 316 -7.35 -30.02 -4.85
N ALA A 317 -6.20 -29.40 -4.62
CA ALA A 317 -5.17 -29.76 -3.67
C ALA A 317 -4.46 -28.49 -3.17
N PRO A 318 -3.84 -28.48 -1.97
CA PRO A 318 -3.09 -27.32 -1.49
C PRO A 318 -1.93 -27.01 -2.44
N LEU A 319 -1.74 -25.73 -2.74
CA LEU A 319 -0.73 -25.24 -3.67
C LEU A 319 0.34 -24.44 -2.91
N GLY A 320 1.59 -24.86 -3.01
CA GLY A 320 2.74 -24.11 -2.50
C GLY A 320 3.15 -22.96 -3.43
N ILE A 321 3.83 -21.96 -2.87
CA ILE A 321 4.43 -20.83 -3.62
C ILE A 321 5.95 -20.93 -3.77
N GLU A 322 6.62 -21.88 -3.09
CA GLU A 322 8.07 -22.16 -3.07
C GLU A 322 8.99 -21.10 -3.72
N ASN A 323 9.02 -19.89 -3.14
CA ASN A 323 9.83 -18.75 -3.59
C ASN A 323 11.33 -18.94 -3.27
N THR A 324 11.88 -20.12 -3.57
CA THR A 324 13.31 -20.37 -3.63
C THR A 324 13.89 -19.87 -4.96
N SER A 325 15.19 -19.56 -4.99
CA SER A 325 15.85 -18.93 -6.14
C SER A 325 15.80 -19.81 -7.39
N GLY A 326 14.82 -19.57 -8.26
CA GLY A 326 14.57 -20.30 -9.51
C GLY A 326 13.14 -20.83 -9.69
N HIS A 327 12.28 -20.76 -8.66
CA HIS A 327 10.91 -21.30 -8.69
C HIS A 327 9.82 -20.36 -8.16
N ALA A 328 10.13 -19.08 -7.96
CA ALA A 328 9.15 -18.09 -7.51
C ALA A 328 7.96 -17.99 -8.47
N ARG A 329 6.74 -17.96 -7.90
CA ARG A 329 5.48 -17.82 -8.67
C ARG A 329 5.09 -16.35 -8.90
N PHE A 330 5.50 -15.49 -7.98
CA PHE A 330 5.14 -14.08 -7.88
C PHE A 330 6.38 -13.28 -7.49
N TRP A 331 6.50 -12.04 -7.98
CA TRP A 331 7.63 -11.16 -7.69
C TRP A 331 7.22 -9.69 -7.54
N GLY A 332 7.96 -8.94 -6.73
CA GLY A 332 7.90 -7.49 -6.58
C GLY A 332 9.06 -7.02 -5.70
N ASN A 333 9.44 -5.75 -5.77
CA ASN A 333 10.68 -5.24 -5.16
C ASN A 333 10.63 -5.18 -3.62
N ASP A 334 9.45 -4.94 -3.04
CA ASP A 334 9.18 -4.93 -1.60
C ASP A 334 8.37 -6.16 -1.13
N CYS A 335 8.00 -7.06 -2.05
CA CYS A 335 7.16 -8.21 -1.79
C CYS A 335 7.86 -9.23 -0.88
N THR A 336 7.24 -9.57 0.25
CA THR A 336 7.64 -10.70 1.11
C THR A 336 6.43 -11.56 1.43
N PHE A 337 6.46 -12.83 1.03
CA PHE A 337 5.44 -13.82 1.40
C PHE A 337 5.67 -14.35 2.82
N LEU A 338 4.59 -14.68 3.51
CA LEU A 338 4.57 -15.10 4.93
C LEU A 338 3.85 -16.47 5.07
N PRO A 339 4.49 -17.60 4.74
CA PRO A 339 3.84 -18.91 4.66
C PRO A 339 3.19 -19.41 5.96
N GLU A 340 3.55 -18.83 7.10
CA GLU A 340 2.93 -19.07 8.41
C GLU A 340 1.48 -18.53 8.52
N PHE A 341 1.07 -17.63 7.61
CA PHE A 341 -0.31 -17.15 7.47
C PHE A 341 -1.02 -17.69 6.20
N ASP A 342 -0.39 -18.60 5.46
CA ASP A 342 -1.04 -19.27 4.32
C ASP A 342 -2.16 -20.19 4.80
N THR A 343 -3.24 -20.29 4.01
CA THR A 343 -4.41 -21.10 4.35
C THR A 343 -4.90 -21.93 3.17
N TYR A 344 -5.47 -23.10 3.44
CA TYR A 344 -6.18 -23.93 2.46
C TYR A 344 -7.21 -24.82 3.18
N ASP A 345 -8.49 -24.65 2.84
CA ASP A 345 -9.55 -25.56 3.28
C ASP A 345 -9.75 -26.69 2.27
N GLN A 346 -9.52 -27.92 2.72
CA GLN A 346 -9.68 -29.12 1.92
C GLN A 346 -11.15 -29.44 1.54
N ALA A 347 -12.15 -28.84 2.20
CA ALA A 347 -13.57 -29.08 1.95
C ALA A 347 -14.15 -28.19 0.83
N SER A 348 -13.83 -26.90 0.82
CA SER A 348 -14.18 -25.94 -0.26
C SER A 348 -13.18 -25.94 -1.41
N GLY A 349 -11.91 -26.21 -1.13
CA GLY A 349 -10.78 -25.99 -2.05
C GLY A 349 -10.28 -24.54 -2.06
N GLU A 350 -10.85 -23.66 -1.23
CA GLU A 350 -10.38 -22.27 -1.09
C GLU A 350 -9.04 -22.22 -0.37
N GLY A 351 -8.12 -21.40 -0.88
CA GLY A 351 -6.84 -21.11 -0.23
C GLY A 351 -6.39 -19.67 -0.43
N LYS A 352 -5.43 -19.25 0.40
CA LYS A 352 -4.86 -17.91 0.39
C LYS A 352 -3.37 -17.96 0.65
N TRP A 353 -2.58 -17.24 -0.15
CA TRP A 353 -1.17 -16.97 0.13
C TRP A 353 -1.01 -15.57 0.73
N ALA A 354 -0.34 -15.49 1.88
CA ALA A 354 -0.14 -14.25 2.62
C ALA A 354 1.14 -13.52 2.18
N TYR A 355 1.07 -12.20 2.04
CA TYR A 355 2.24 -11.37 1.73
C TYR A 355 2.13 -9.95 2.29
N ILE A 356 3.28 -9.28 2.36
CA ILE A 356 3.44 -7.84 2.58
C ILE A 356 4.14 -7.21 1.38
N GLY A 357 4.00 -5.90 1.21
CA GLY A 357 4.49 -5.18 0.02
C GLY A 357 3.60 -5.38 -1.20
N THR A 358 4.15 -5.16 -2.39
CA THR A 358 3.44 -5.13 -3.68
C THR A 358 3.90 -6.28 -4.56
N VAL A 359 2.97 -7.10 -5.07
CA VAL A 359 3.29 -8.06 -6.13
C VAL A 359 3.17 -7.35 -7.47
N GLU A 360 4.27 -7.23 -8.21
CA GLU A 360 4.36 -6.51 -9.48
C GLU A 360 4.25 -7.45 -10.70
N HIS A 361 4.72 -8.69 -10.57
CA HIS A 361 4.83 -9.66 -11.66
C HIS A 361 4.31 -11.06 -11.26
N ILE A 362 3.63 -11.75 -12.19
CA ILE A 362 3.54 -13.21 -12.19
C ILE A 362 4.67 -13.74 -13.06
N GLU A 363 5.50 -14.62 -12.50
CA GLU A 363 6.72 -15.10 -13.15
C GLU A 363 6.43 -16.03 -14.34
N PRO A 364 7.30 -16.06 -15.38
CA PRO A 364 7.17 -16.99 -16.50
C PRO A 364 7.09 -18.44 -16.01
N SER A 365 6.07 -19.16 -16.46
CA SER A 365 5.76 -20.54 -16.07
C SER A 365 5.38 -20.81 -14.60
N ALA A 366 5.04 -19.80 -13.79
CA ALA A 366 4.65 -19.95 -12.36
C ALA A 366 3.68 -21.13 -12.06
N PHE A 367 2.67 -21.33 -12.91
CA PHE A 367 1.63 -22.37 -12.84
C PHE A 367 1.60 -23.23 -14.13
N ASN A 368 2.73 -23.38 -14.82
CA ASN A 368 2.81 -24.17 -16.05
C ASN A 368 2.60 -25.67 -15.76
N GLY A 369 1.57 -26.25 -16.37
CA GLY A 369 1.11 -27.62 -16.12
C GLY A 369 0.41 -27.80 -14.77
N GLU A 370 0.01 -26.73 -14.07
CA GLU A 370 -0.65 -26.81 -12.77
C GLU A 370 -2.07 -27.39 -12.90
N THR A 371 -2.21 -28.70 -12.64
CA THR A 371 -3.50 -29.40 -12.76
C THR A 371 -4.43 -29.20 -11.57
N SER A 372 -3.95 -28.63 -10.46
CA SER A 372 -4.78 -28.46 -9.27
C SER A 372 -5.45 -27.09 -9.16
N LEU A 373 -4.90 -26.04 -9.78
CA LEU A 373 -5.49 -24.70 -9.77
C LEU A 373 -6.81 -24.64 -10.57
N VAL A 374 -7.86 -24.10 -9.95
CA VAL A 374 -9.21 -23.94 -10.53
C VAL A 374 -9.54 -22.47 -10.78
N SER A 375 -9.27 -21.59 -9.81
CA SER A 375 -9.39 -20.13 -10.01
C SER A 375 -8.34 -19.35 -9.22
N LEU A 376 -8.07 -18.13 -9.66
CA LEU A 376 -7.10 -17.22 -9.04
C LEU A 376 -7.60 -15.77 -9.12
N SER A 377 -7.55 -15.05 -8.00
CA SER A 377 -7.62 -13.58 -8.00
C SER A 377 -6.19 -13.03 -8.04
N ILE A 378 -5.83 -12.32 -9.11
CA ILE A 378 -4.53 -11.67 -9.23
C ILE A 378 -4.61 -10.29 -8.56
N PRO A 379 -3.71 -9.96 -7.61
CA PRO A 379 -3.82 -8.73 -6.83
C PRO A 379 -3.52 -7.47 -7.64
N GLU A 380 -4.15 -6.36 -7.26
CA GLU A 380 -3.76 -5.02 -7.71
C GLU A 380 -2.29 -4.73 -7.37
N GLY A 381 -1.60 -4.07 -8.29
CA GLY A 381 -0.14 -3.91 -8.30
C GLY A 381 0.53 -4.76 -9.38
N VAL A 382 -0.06 -5.90 -9.78
CA VAL A 382 0.50 -6.73 -10.86
C VAL A 382 0.37 -6.00 -12.20
N VAL A 383 1.51 -5.69 -12.81
CA VAL A 383 1.62 -5.05 -14.14
C VAL A 383 1.90 -6.04 -15.26
N TYR A 384 2.33 -7.27 -14.94
CA TYR A 384 2.82 -8.24 -15.91
C TYR A 384 2.46 -9.69 -15.58
N ILE A 385 2.04 -10.45 -16.60
CA ILE A 385 1.88 -11.91 -16.53
C ILE A 385 2.84 -12.58 -17.52
N GLY A 386 3.80 -13.33 -16.97
CA GLY A 386 4.93 -13.88 -17.72
C GLY A 386 4.61 -15.02 -18.69
N GLY A 387 5.54 -15.23 -19.64
CA GLY A 387 5.39 -16.22 -20.68
C GLY A 387 5.14 -17.61 -20.13
N ASN A 388 4.11 -18.27 -20.65
CA ASN A 388 3.62 -19.58 -20.19
C ASN A 388 3.11 -19.64 -18.73
N ALA A 389 2.87 -18.51 -18.04
CA ALA A 389 2.50 -18.47 -16.61
C ALA A 389 1.46 -19.53 -16.18
N PHE A 390 0.37 -19.71 -16.93
CA PHE A 390 -0.70 -20.68 -16.68
C PHE A 390 -0.83 -21.74 -17.79
N ASN A 391 0.21 -21.91 -18.63
CA ASN A 391 0.14 -22.79 -19.80
C ASN A 391 -0.16 -24.25 -19.38
N ARG A 392 -1.14 -24.90 -20.00
CA ARG A 392 -1.62 -26.26 -19.65
C ARG A 392 -2.16 -26.42 -18.22
N SER A 393 -2.47 -25.34 -17.50
CA SER A 393 -3.09 -25.44 -16.17
C SER A 393 -4.59 -25.76 -16.25
N SER A 394 -5.17 -26.21 -15.14
CA SER A 394 -6.63 -26.47 -15.02
C SER A 394 -7.47 -25.21 -14.72
N LEU A 395 -6.86 -24.02 -14.79
CA LEU A 395 -7.48 -22.72 -14.50
C LEU A 395 -8.76 -22.51 -15.33
N GLN A 396 -9.90 -22.30 -14.65
CA GLN A 396 -11.23 -22.11 -15.25
C GLN A 396 -11.72 -20.66 -15.19
N GLU A 397 -11.20 -19.89 -14.25
CA GLU A 397 -11.59 -18.51 -13.96
C GLU A 397 -10.38 -17.74 -13.43
N VAL A 398 -10.21 -16.49 -13.85
CA VAL A 398 -9.15 -15.61 -13.35
C VAL A 398 -9.65 -14.17 -13.30
N VAL A 399 -9.40 -13.49 -12.18
CA VAL A 399 -9.63 -12.04 -12.07
C VAL A 399 -8.31 -11.34 -12.38
N LEU A 400 -8.31 -10.49 -13.40
CA LEU A 400 -7.17 -9.65 -13.78
C LEU A 400 -7.33 -8.25 -13.14
N PRO A 401 -6.28 -7.65 -12.56
CA PRO A 401 -6.34 -6.33 -11.93
C PRO A 401 -6.27 -5.19 -12.96
N GLU A 402 -6.78 -4.02 -12.59
CA GLU A 402 -6.69 -2.81 -13.40
C GLU A 402 -5.25 -2.27 -13.51
N SER A 403 -4.34 -2.67 -12.61
CA SER A 403 -2.90 -2.43 -12.76
C SER A 403 -2.25 -3.14 -13.95
N LEU A 404 -2.90 -4.13 -14.58
CA LEU A 404 -2.26 -4.99 -15.58
C LEU A 404 -1.94 -4.26 -16.89
N VAL A 405 -0.67 -4.31 -17.31
CA VAL A 405 -0.15 -3.65 -18.52
C VAL A 405 0.09 -4.65 -19.65
N SER A 406 0.56 -5.87 -19.36
CA SER A 406 0.90 -6.85 -20.42
C SER A 406 0.78 -8.32 -20.00
N ILE A 407 0.42 -9.14 -20.99
CA ILE A 407 0.27 -10.61 -20.88
C ILE A 407 1.15 -11.25 -21.96
N ASP A 408 2.20 -11.97 -21.59
CA ASP A 408 3.20 -12.51 -22.52
C ASP A 408 2.73 -13.80 -23.24
N GLN A 409 3.54 -14.28 -24.19
CA GLN A 409 3.28 -15.44 -25.04
C GLN A 409 2.90 -16.70 -24.25
N TYR A 410 1.90 -17.44 -24.76
CA TYR A 410 1.37 -18.66 -24.15
C TYR A 410 0.87 -18.51 -22.69
N ALA A 411 0.73 -17.30 -22.13
CA ALA A 411 0.42 -17.11 -20.70
C ALA A 411 -0.80 -17.90 -20.21
N PHE A 412 -1.87 -17.98 -21.01
CA PHE A 412 -3.09 -18.75 -20.72
C PHE A 412 -3.35 -19.86 -21.76
N SER A 413 -2.33 -20.28 -22.52
CA SER A 413 -2.45 -21.34 -23.52
C SER A 413 -2.93 -22.64 -22.86
N LYS A 414 -3.92 -23.29 -23.46
CA LYS A 414 -4.41 -24.62 -23.02
C LYS A 414 -4.90 -24.64 -21.56
N THR A 415 -5.42 -23.51 -21.09
CA THR A 415 -6.21 -23.39 -19.86
C THR A 415 -7.64 -23.89 -20.07
N SER A 416 -8.40 -24.00 -18.99
CA SER A 416 -9.83 -24.35 -19.00
C SER A 416 -10.75 -23.13 -18.86
N LEU A 417 -10.23 -21.92 -19.13
CA LEU A 417 -10.97 -20.65 -19.05
C LEU A 417 -12.22 -20.68 -19.95
N LYS A 418 -13.36 -20.21 -19.41
CA LYS A 418 -14.65 -20.16 -20.13
C LYS A 418 -14.92 -18.79 -20.74
N GLU A 419 -14.52 -17.74 -20.02
CA GLU A 419 -14.50 -16.35 -20.47
C GLU A 419 -13.28 -15.66 -19.86
N ILE A 420 -12.86 -14.54 -20.44
CA ILE A 420 -11.89 -13.63 -19.83
C ILE A 420 -12.22 -12.18 -20.18
N THR A 421 -12.04 -11.30 -19.22
CA THR A 421 -12.05 -9.85 -19.40
C THR A 421 -10.61 -9.34 -19.37
N ILE A 422 -10.23 -8.52 -20.35
CA ILE A 422 -8.92 -7.91 -20.48
C ILE A 422 -9.04 -6.44 -20.02
N PRO A 423 -8.44 -6.06 -18.87
CA PRO A 423 -8.59 -4.74 -18.26
C PRO A 423 -8.20 -3.58 -19.16
N ALA A 424 -8.71 -2.38 -18.84
CA ALA A 424 -8.57 -1.21 -19.71
C ALA A 424 -7.11 -0.73 -19.90
N ASN A 425 -6.23 -1.09 -18.96
CA ASN A 425 -4.82 -0.73 -19.01
C ASN A 425 -3.91 -1.63 -19.85
N VAL A 426 -4.37 -2.81 -20.29
CA VAL A 426 -3.53 -3.76 -21.02
C VAL A 426 -3.16 -3.22 -22.40
N GLU A 427 -1.86 -3.10 -22.67
CA GLU A 427 -1.30 -2.56 -23.93
C GLU A 427 -0.84 -3.67 -24.86
N GLU A 428 -0.45 -4.83 -24.31
CA GLU A 428 0.17 -5.94 -25.05
C GLU A 428 -0.41 -7.30 -24.66
N LEU A 429 -0.86 -8.05 -25.68
CA LEU A 429 -1.13 -9.49 -25.59
C LEU A 429 -0.09 -10.27 -26.41
N GLY A 430 0.42 -11.35 -25.83
CA GLY A 430 1.42 -12.22 -26.43
C GLY A 430 0.93 -13.09 -27.57
N SER A 431 1.87 -13.57 -28.38
CA SER A 431 1.63 -14.60 -29.39
C SER A 431 1.15 -15.89 -28.71
N SER A 432 0.12 -16.53 -29.28
CA SER A 432 -0.49 -17.74 -28.70
C SER A 432 -0.94 -17.62 -27.23
N ALA A 433 -1.18 -16.40 -26.71
CA ALA A 433 -1.52 -16.19 -25.28
C ALA A 433 -2.71 -17.02 -24.78
N PHE A 434 -3.68 -17.33 -25.65
CA PHE A 434 -4.84 -18.20 -25.38
C PHE A 434 -4.92 -19.41 -26.32
N GLU A 435 -3.83 -19.77 -27.03
CA GLU A 435 -3.84 -20.89 -27.99
C GLU A 435 -4.20 -22.22 -27.31
N HIS A 436 -5.01 -23.05 -27.98
CA HIS A 436 -5.38 -24.38 -27.51
C HIS A 436 -4.60 -25.50 -28.26
N GLU A 437 -5.10 -26.73 -28.26
CA GLU A 437 -4.61 -27.79 -29.16
C GLU A 437 -5.67 -28.11 -30.22
N LEU A 438 -5.23 -28.37 -31.46
CA LEU A 438 -6.08 -28.61 -32.65
C LEU A 438 -7.20 -29.65 -32.43
N ASN A 439 -6.95 -30.67 -31.61
CA ASN A 439 -7.92 -31.72 -31.29
C ASN A 439 -8.41 -31.66 -29.81
N GLY A 440 -8.06 -30.58 -29.10
CA GLY A 440 -8.47 -30.34 -27.72
C GLY A 440 -9.70 -29.44 -27.68
N ASN A 441 -10.65 -29.76 -26.80
CA ASN A 441 -11.87 -28.98 -26.63
C ASN A 441 -11.61 -27.72 -25.80
N SER A 442 -11.28 -26.60 -26.45
CA SER A 442 -11.17 -25.29 -25.79
C SER A 442 -12.53 -24.91 -25.16
N LEU A 443 -12.50 -24.32 -23.98
CA LEU A 443 -13.70 -23.82 -23.30
C LEU A 443 -13.91 -22.32 -23.46
N LEU A 444 -12.92 -21.59 -23.99
CA LEU A 444 -12.95 -20.13 -24.07
C LEU A 444 -13.99 -19.68 -25.11
N SER A 445 -15.13 -19.26 -24.61
CA SER A 445 -16.34 -18.96 -25.39
C SER A 445 -16.56 -17.48 -25.67
N LYS A 446 -15.96 -16.62 -24.85
CA LYS A 446 -16.14 -15.17 -24.80
C LYS A 446 -14.85 -14.49 -24.37
N VAL A 447 -14.50 -13.39 -25.02
CA VAL A 447 -13.40 -12.48 -24.64
C VAL A 447 -13.95 -11.05 -24.64
N VAL A 448 -13.66 -10.30 -23.58
CA VAL A 448 -14.04 -8.89 -23.43
C VAL A 448 -12.77 -8.04 -23.35
N PHE A 449 -12.76 -6.89 -24.02
CA PHE A 449 -11.74 -5.86 -23.84
C PHE A 449 -12.39 -4.61 -23.27
N GLU A 450 -11.89 -4.10 -22.15
CA GLU A 450 -12.43 -2.89 -21.51
C GLU A 450 -11.72 -1.61 -21.98
N GLY A 451 -10.57 -1.76 -22.64
CA GLY A 451 -9.77 -0.67 -23.19
C GLY A 451 -9.43 -0.84 -24.68
N ASN A 452 -8.92 0.23 -25.28
CA ASN A 452 -8.56 0.31 -26.70
C ASN A 452 -7.04 0.46 -26.93
N LYS A 453 -6.22 0.19 -25.91
CA LYS A 453 -4.76 0.32 -25.99
C LYS A 453 -4.12 -0.74 -26.88
N ILE A 454 -4.58 -1.99 -26.85
CA ILE A 454 -4.08 -3.10 -27.67
C ILE A 454 -4.07 -2.73 -29.16
N LYS A 455 -2.89 -2.77 -29.80
CA LYS A 455 -2.70 -2.42 -31.23
C LYS A 455 -2.60 -3.61 -32.17
N THR A 456 -2.31 -4.79 -31.64
CA THR A 456 -2.16 -6.01 -32.46
C THR A 456 -2.76 -7.22 -31.74
N ILE A 457 -3.63 -7.96 -32.42
CA ILE A 457 -3.88 -9.36 -32.04
C ILE A 457 -2.76 -10.18 -32.68
N LYS A 458 -1.83 -10.65 -31.84
CA LYS A 458 -0.60 -11.29 -32.29
C LYS A 458 -0.81 -12.68 -32.88
N THR A 459 0.26 -13.19 -33.48
CA THR A 459 0.33 -14.49 -34.12
C THR A 459 -0.22 -15.57 -33.21
N GLY A 460 -1.28 -16.24 -33.65
CA GLY A 460 -1.93 -17.34 -32.95
C GLY A 460 -2.66 -17.02 -31.64
N THR A 461 -2.87 -15.75 -31.24
CA THR A 461 -3.35 -15.40 -29.89
C THR A 461 -4.60 -16.17 -29.41
N PHE A 462 -5.60 -16.42 -30.26
CA PHE A 462 -6.82 -17.21 -29.99
C PHE A 462 -6.91 -18.48 -30.85
N LYS A 463 -5.78 -19.04 -31.23
CA LYS A 463 -5.72 -20.18 -32.14
C LYS A 463 -6.25 -21.47 -31.51
N TYR A 464 -7.06 -22.20 -32.25
CA TYR A 464 -7.83 -23.37 -31.79
C TYR A 464 -8.78 -23.07 -30.62
N CYS A 465 -9.20 -21.81 -30.38
CA CYS A 465 -10.28 -21.46 -29.45
C CYS A 465 -11.64 -21.90 -30.03
N SER A 466 -11.85 -23.21 -30.15
CA SER A 466 -12.97 -23.83 -30.87
C SER A 466 -14.36 -23.45 -30.36
N ALA A 467 -14.48 -23.04 -29.09
CA ALA A 467 -15.72 -22.58 -28.46
C ALA A 467 -16.00 -21.07 -28.58
N LEU A 468 -15.04 -20.25 -29.07
CA LEU A 468 -15.18 -18.79 -29.13
C LEU A 468 -16.28 -18.41 -30.13
N ALA A 469 -17.46 -18.03 -29.61
CA ALA A 469 -18.65 -17.86 -30.42
C ALA A 469 -18.82 -16.42 -30.98
N SER A 470 -18.27 -15.44 -30.26
CA SER A 470 -18.31 -14.01 -30.55
C SER A 470 -17.15 -13.29 -29.88
N ILE A 471 -16.54 -12.32 -30.57
CA ILE A 471 -15.56 -11.40 -29.99
C ILE A 471 -15.75 -10.00 -30.58
N GLN A 472 -15.83 -8.98 -29.73
CA GLN A 472 -15.75 -7.59 -30.15
C GLN A 472 -14.27 -7.17 -30.13
N LEU A 473 -13.74 -6.73 -31.27
CA LEU A 473 -12.37 -6.22 -31.36
C LEU A 473 -12.34 -4.73 -30.93
N PRO A 474 -11.27 -4.27 -30.25
CA PRO A 474 -11.22 -2.90 -29.75
C PRO A 474 -10.99 -1.87 -30.87
N ASP A 475 -11.69 -0.73 -30.82
CA ASP A 475 -11.64 0.36 -31.81
C ASP A 475 -10.23 0.93 -32.07
N GLY A 476 -9.27 0.67 -31.19
CA GLY A 476 -7.88 1.10 -31.30
C GLY A 476 -6.93 0.12 -32.00
N LEU A 477 -7.44 -1.03 -32.48
CA LEU A 477 -6.66 -2.11 -33.10
C LEU A 477 -6.14 -1.75 -34.50
N LEU A 478 -4.87 -2.07 -34.80
CA LEU A 478 -4.23 -1.73 -36.08
C LEU A 478 -3.92 -2.96 -36.95
N THR A 479 -3.66 -4.12 -36.33
CA THR A 479 -3.22 -5.34 -37.04
C THR A 479 -3.81 -6.60 -36.42
N ILE A 480 -4.14 -7.58 -37.27
CA ILE A 480 -4.45 -8.96 -36.86
C ILE A 480 -3.43 -9.86 -37.55
N GLU A 481 -2.64 -10.63 -36.79
CA GLU A 481 -1.50 -11.38 -37.32
C GLU A 481 -1.84 -12.80 -37.84
N TYR A 482 -0.80 -13.52 -38.25
CA TYR A 482 -0.84 -14.90 -38.74
C TYR A 482 -1.59 -15.84 -37.79
N ASN A 483 -2.60 -16.54 -38.31
CA ASN A 483 -3.42 -17.51 -37.57
C ASN A 483 -4.08 -16.99 -36.26
N ALA A 484 -4.27 -15.67 -36.08
CA ALA A 484 -4.74 -15.07 -34.83
C ALA A 484 -5.99 -15.73 -34.21
N PHE A 485 -6.93 -16.18 -35.04
CA PHE A 485 -8.19 -16.86 -34.74
C PHE A 485 -8.35 -18.18 -35.54
N ASP A 486 -7.24 -18.77 -36.02
CA ASP A 486 -7.26 -20.02 -36.79
C ASP A 486 -7.99 -21.13 -36.00
N THR A 487 -9.01 -21.72 -36.61
CA THR A 487 -9.89 -22.73 -36.04
C THR A 487 -10.68 -22.26 -34.80
N CYS A 488 -11.11 -20.98 -34.76
CA CYS A 488 -12.23 -20.55 -33.92
C CYS A 488 -13.55 -21.07 -34.51
N SER A 489 -13.76 -22.38 -34.46
CA SER A 489 -14.81 -23.06 -35.25
C SER A 489 -16.24 -22.58 -34.95
N SER A 490 -16.52 -22.16 -33.70
CA SER A 490 -17.84 -21.65 -33.29
C SER A 490 -18.08 -20.16 -33.58
N LEU A 491 -17.09 -19.42 -34.09
CA LEU A 491 -17.19 -17.97 -34.29
C LEU A 491 -18.21 -17.66 -35.40
N THR A 492 -19.37 -17.11 -35.05
CA THR A 492 -20.51 -17.00 -35.97
C THR A 492 -20.52 -15.74 -36.85
N GLU A 493 -19.97 -14.64 -36.34
CA GLU A 493 -19.80 -13.36 -37.04
C GLU A 493 -18.48 -12.68 -36.61
N ILE A 494 -17.94 -11.82 -37.47
CA ILE A 494 -16.81 -10.95 -37.11
C ILE A 494 -16.94 -9.56 -37.74
N VAL A 495 -16.65 -8.54 -36.93
CA VAL A 495 -16.50 -7.14 -37.37
C VAL A 495 -15.06 -6.72 -37.09
N ILE A 496 -14.33 -6.37 -38.16
CA ILE A 496 -12.97 -5.84 -38.09
C ILE A 496 -13.06 -4.31 -38.08
N PRO A 497 -12.58 -3.61 -37.03
CA PRO A 497 -12.70 -2.15 -36.93
C PRO A 497 -12.02 -1.38 -38.07
N ASP A 498 -12.53 -0.18 -38.36
CA ASP A 498 -12.00 0.73 -39.41
C ASP A 498 -10.56 1.20 -39.15
N SER A 499 -10.04 1.00 -37.94
CA SER A 499 -8.65 1.28 -37.56
C SER A 499 -7.64 0.21 -38.00
N VAL A 500 -8.10 -1.00 -38.33
CA VAL A 500 -7.23 -2.11 -38.75
C VAL A 500 -6.74 -1.86 -40.17
N THR A 501 -5.44 -2.05 -40.41
CA THR A 501 -4.77 -1.80 -41.70
C THR A 501 -4.33 -3.07 -42.41
N GLU A 502 -4.02 -4.15 -41.67
CA GLU A 502 -3.65 -5.46 -42.21
C GLU A 502 -4.31 -6.61 -41.43
N ILE A 503 -4.88 -7.56 -42.17
CA ILE A 503 -5.29 -8.89 -41.69
C ILE A 503 -4.29 -9.91 -42.25
N GLY A 504 -3.63 -10.65 -41.36
CA GLY A 504 -2.57 -11.57 -41.68
C GLY A 504 -3.00 -12.84 -42.42
N ASN A 505 -2.02 -13.62 -42.87
CA ASN A 505 -2.26 -14.90 -43.52
C ASN A 505 -3.01 -15.84 -42.57
N ALA A 506 -4.02 -16.55 -43.08
CA ALA A 506 -4.83 -17.53 -42.35
C ALA A 506 -5.41 -17.05 -41.00
N ALA A 507 -5.54 -15.73 -40.78
CA ALA A 507 -5.95 -15.13 -39.52
C ALA A 507 -7.26 -15.70 -38.93
N PHE A 508 -8.22 -16.07 -39.77
CA PHE A 508 -9.51 -16.68 -39.43
C PHE A 508 -9.72 -18.00 -40.19
N CYS A 509 -8.65 -18.71 -40.57
CA CYS A 509 -8.77 -20.00 -41.28
C CYS A 509 -9.60 -20.99 -40.44
N PHE A 510 -10.39 -21.87 -41.06
CA PHE A 510 -11.22 -22.88 -40.37
C PHE A 510 -12.20 -22.34 -39.31
N CYS A 511 -12.62 -21.07 -39.37
CA CYS A 511 -13.81 -20.62 -38.62
C CYS A 511 -15.07 -21.16 -39.33
N THR A 512 -15.39 -22.43 -39.09
CA THR A 512 -16.36 -23.19 -39.91
C THR A 512 -17.77 -22.62 -39.85
N ASP A 513 -18.19 -22.12 -38.69
CA ASP A 513 -19.54 -21.63 -38.44
C ASP A 513 -19.68 -20.12 -38.72
N LEU A 514 -18.61 -19.47 -39.18
CA LEU A 514 -18.58 -18.05 -39.52
C LEU A 514 -19.48 -17.77 -40.73
N THR A 515 -20.61 -17.09 -40.50
CA THR A 515 -21.60 -16.78 -41.54
C THR A 515 -21.41 -15.41 -42.18
N ASP A 516 -20.87 -14.45 -41.41
CA ASP A 516 -20.73 -13.04 -41.79
C ASP A 516 -19.34 -12.49 -41.39
N ALA A 517 -18.70 -11.79 -42.33
CA ALA A 517 -17.47 -11.04 -42.07
C ALA A 517 -17.57 -9.61 -42.61
N THR A 518 -17.49 -8.62 -41.71
CA THR A 518 -17.42 -7.20 -42.05
C THR A 518 -15.99 -6.71 -41.83
N ILE A 519 -15.35 -6.24 -42.89
CA ILE A 519 -13.96 -5.79 -42.91
C ILE A 519 -13.94 -4.26 -43.05
N GLY A 520 -13.47 -3.55 -42.01
CA GLY A 520 -13.53 -2.09 -41.91
C GLY A 520 -12.77 -1.32 -43.00
N ASP A 521 -13.11 -0.03 -43.11
CA ASP A 521 -12.69 0.86 -44.20
C ASP A 521 -11.19 1.19 -44.21
N GLY A 522 -10.45 0.97 -43.12
CA GLY A 522 -8.99 1.11 -43.08
C GLY A 522 -8.20 -0.08 -43.63
N VAL A 523 -8.82 -1.25 -43.83
CA VAL A 523 -8.09 -2.50 -44.11
C VAL A 523 -7.52 -2.48 -45.53
N THR A 524 -6.22 -2.23 -45.63
CA THR A 524 -5.49 -2.19 -46.91
C THR A 524 -5.13 -3.56 -47.46
N LYS A 525 -4.96 -4.56 -46.59
CA LYS A 525 -4.45 -5.88 -46.96
C LYS A 525 -5.14 -7.00 -46.21
N ILE A 526 -5.55 -8.03 -46.96
CA ILE A 526 -6.07 -9.29 -46.44
C ILE A 526 -5.13 -10.41 -46.88
N GLY A 527 -4.60 -11.19 -45.94
CA GLY A 527 -3.55 -12.18 -46.18
C GLY A 527 -3.98 -13.43 -46.96
N GLU A 528 -2.98 -14.21 -47.38
CA GLU A 528 -3.18 -15.52 -48.00
C GLU A 528 -3.97 -16.43 -47.05
N ARG A 529 -5.07 -17.02 -47.53
CA ARG A 529 -5.99 -17.87 -46.75
C ARG A 529 -6.67 -17.22 -45.54
N ALA A 530 -6.71 -15.89 -45.42
CA ALA A 530 -7.24 -15.18 -44.24
C ALA A 530 -8.55 -15.77 -43.68
N PHE A 531 -9.58 -16.02 -44.49
CA PHE A 531 -10.85 -16.67 -44.16
C PHE A 531 -11.04 -17.98 -44.97
N SER A 532 -9.96 -18.72 -45.19
CA SER A 532 -10.00 -20.00 -45.91
C SER A 532 -10.72 -21.07 -45.09
N GLU A 533 -11.43 -21.98 -45.75
CA GLU A 533 -12.19 -23.08 -45.10
C GLU A 533 -13.32 -22.63 -44.16
N CYS A 534 -13.71 -21.35 -44.17
CA CYS A 534 -14.91 -20.84 -43.48
C CYS A 534 -16.16 -21.26 -44.26
N THR A 535 -16.52 -22.55 -44.19
CA THR A 535 -17.49 -23.15 -45.12
C THR A 535 -18.91 -22.62 -44.95
N ALA A 536 -19.32 -22.13 -43.78
CA ALA A 536 -20.61 -21.45 -43.58
C ALA A 536 -20.66 -19.99 -44.09
N LEU A 537 -19.55 -19.40 -44.54
CA LEU A 537 -19.45 -17.97 -44.86
C LEU A 537 -20.31 -17.60 -46.06
N LYS A 538 -21.37 -16.85 -45.78
CA LYS A 538 -22.39 -16.41 -46.74
C LYS A 538 -22.16 -14.99 -47.21
N ARG A 539 -21.75 -14.11 -46.29
CA ARG A 539 -21.67 -12.67 -46.52
C ARG A 539 -20.31 -12.12 -46.13
N VAL A 540 -19.71 -11.37 -47.05
CA VAL A 540 -18.46 -10.66 -46.83
C VAL A 540 -18.64 -9.21 -47.29
N THR A 541 -18.30 -8.25 -46.45
CA THR A 541 -18.21 -6.83 -46.81
C THR A 541 -16.78 -6.36 -46.65
N ILE A 542 -16.17 -5.87 -47.72
CA ILE A 542 -14.78 -5.40 -47.76
C ILE A 542 -14.76 -3.87 -47.91
N GLY A 543 -14.16 -3.19 -46.94
CA GLY A 543 -14.08 -1.73 -46.87
C GLY A 543 -13.27 -1.04 -47.97
N ARG A 544 -13.37 0.29 -48.00
CA ARG A 544 -12.83 1.22 -49.00
C ARG A 544 -11.29 1.24 -49.08
N GLY A 545 -10.61 0.94 -47.99
CA GLY A 545 -9.15 0.97 -47.88
C GLY A 545 -8.43 -0.15 -48.64
N ILE A 546 -9.12 -1.19 -49.09
CA ILE A 546 -8.48 -2.39 -49.65
C ILE A 546 -7.57 -2.08 -50.85
N ARG A 547 -6.40 -2.72 -50.88
CA ARG A 547 -5.39 -2.65 -51.93
C ARG A 547 -4.85 -4.03 -52.34
N GLU A 548 -4.83 -5.00 -51.41
CA GLU A 548 -4.36 -6.37 -51.70
C GLU A 548 -5.23 -7.44 -51.01
N ILE A 549 -5.60 -8.48 -51.74
CA ILE A 549 -6.25 -9.69 -51.20
C ILE A 549 -5.44 -10.93 -51.60
N GLY A 550 -4.97 -11.68 -50.61
CA GLY A 550 -4.12 -12.86 -50.75
C GLY A 550 -4.84 -14.08 -51.36
N ASP A 551 -4.06 -15.01 -51.91
CA ASP A 551 -4.62 -16.18 -52.57
C ASP A 551 -5.44 -17.02 -51.58
N MET A 552 -6.56 -17.57 -52.06
CA MET A 552 -7.50 -18.35 -51.26
C MET A 552 -8.07 -17.65 -50.01
N ALA A 553 -7.99 -16.32 -49.91
CA ALA A 553 -8.45 -15.59 -48.72
C ALA A 553 -9.91 -15.86 -48.33
N PHE A 554 -10.77 -16.24 -49.28
CA PHE A 554 -12.18 -16.61 -49.04
C PHE A 554 -12.52 -17.90 -49.81
N ASN A 555 -11.69 -18.94 -49.69
CA ASN A 555 -11.77 -20.16 -50.51
C ASN A 555 -11.32 -21.43 -49.76
N THR A 556 -11.73 -22.62 -50.23
CA THR A 556 -11.38 -23.92 -49.63
C THR A 556 -10.15 -24.56 -50.31
N LYS A 557 -9.43 -25.49 -49.65
CA LYS A 557 -8.26 -26.18 -50.25
C LYS A 557 -8.61 -27.38 -51.14
N ASN A 558 -9.75 -28.00 -50.93
CA ASN A 558 -10.23 -29.15 -51.71
C ASN A 558 -11.64 -28.88 -52.27
N SER A 559 -12.13 -29.69 -53.21
CA SER A 559 -13.41 -29.44 -53.91
C SER A 559 -14.62 -30.22 -53.37
N ARG A 560 -14.46 -30.95 -52.26
CA ARG A 560 -15.57 -31.55 -51.52
C ARG A 560 -16.18 -30.53 -50.57
N ASP A 561 -15.31 -29.79 -49.89
CA ASP A 561 -15.68 -28.68 -49.02
C ASP A 561 -15.75 -27.40 -49.88
N GLN A 562 -16.86 -26.66 -49.80
CA GLN A 562 -17.10 -25.47 -50.62
C GLN A 562 -17.61 -24.32 -49.74
N MET A 563 -17.30 -23.08 -50.12
CA MET A 563 -17.75 -21.88 -49.41
C MET A 563 -19.24 -21.63 -49.67
N SER A 564 -20.05 -21.41 -48.64
CA SER A 564 -21.49 -21.14 -48.75
C SER A 564 -21.85 -19.71 -49.20
N LEU A 565 -21.01 -19.08 -50.03
CA LEU A 565 -21.11 -17.66 -50.38
C LEU A 565 -22.42 -17.32 -51.11
N GLU A 566 -23.06 -16.24 -50.66
CA GLU A 566 -24.30 -15.67 -51.19
C GLU A 566 -24.07 -14.24 -51.73
N LYS A 567 -23.45 -13.36 -50.93
CA LYS A 567 -23.11 -11.97 -51.31
C LYS A 567 -21.69 -11.60 -50.87
N VAL A 568 -20.86 -11.17 -51.82
CA VAL A 568 -19.62 -10.44 -51.54
C VAL A 568 -19.88 -8.97 -51.87
N THR A 569 -19.49 -8.05 -51.00
CA THR A 569 -19.59 -6.61 -51.17
C THR A 569 -18.19 -6.03 -51.08
N VAL A 570 -17.81 -5.13 -51.99
CA VAL A 570 -16.49 -4.45 -51.96
C VAL A 570 -16.74 -2.96 -52.16
N LEU A 571 -16.41 -2.14 -51.17
CA LEU A 571 -16.78 -0.73 -51.11
C LEU A 571 -15.77 0.22 -51.78
N PHE A 572 -14.62 -0.28 -52.22
CA PHE A 572 -13.60 0.51 -52.91
C PHE A 572 -14.17 1.17 -54.18
N ASP A 573 -14.07 2.49 -54.24
CA ASP A 573 -14.58 3.34 -55.32
C ASP A 573 -13.55 4.27 -55.96
N ASP A 574 -12.33 4.38 -55.40
CA ASP A 574 -11.23 5.17 -55.99
C ASP A 574 -10.58 4.47 -57.20
N ILE A 575 -11.35 4.34 -58.27
CA ILE A 575 -10.87 3.89 -59.59
C ILE A 575 -9.98 4.95 -60.29
N SER A 576 -9.55 6.00 -59.58
CA SER A 576 -8.97 7.22 -60.16
C SER A 576 -7.51 7.47 -59.82
N SER A 577 -7.03 7.03 -58.65
CA SER A 577 -5.64 7.18 -58.21
C SER A 577 -4.62 6.36 -59.02
N GLY A 578 -5.08 5.35 -59.76
CA GLY A 578 -4.24 4.45 -60.56
C GLY A 578 -3.78 3.18 -59.83
N GLU A 579 -4.09 3.05 -58.53
CA GLU A 579 -3.94 1.81 -57.78
C GLU A 579 -5.30 1.11 -57.66
N PHE A 580 -5.41 -0.12 -58.16
CA PHE A 580 -6.65 -0.92 -58.08
C PHE A 580 -6.42 -2.18 -57.23
N PRO A 581 -7.37 -2.61 -56.38
CA PRO A 581 -7.21 -3.76 -55.50
C PRO A 581 -6.71 -5.03 -56.20
N VAL A 582 -5.53 -5.50 -55.81
CA VAL A 582 -4.85 -6.65 -56.42
C VAL A 582 -5.30 -7.95 -55.78
N LEU A 583 -5.88 -8.84 -56.57
CA LEU A 583 -6.11 -10.23 -56.18
C LEU A 583 -4.84 -11.06 -56.47
N LYS A 584 -4.21 -11.61 -55.43
CA LYS A 584 -3.16 -12.62 -55.64
C LYS A 584 -3.82 -13.89 -56.19
N SER A 585 -3.36 -14.38 -57.34
CA SER A 585 -3.95 -15.56 -57.99
C SER A 585 -3.03 -16.78 -57.95
N GLY A 586 -3.37 -17.75 -57.11
CA GLY A 586 -2.95 -19.14 -57.28
C GLY A 586 -3.93 -19.92 -58.16
N SER A 587 -3.92 -21.25 -58.02
CA SER A 587 -4.75 -22.16 -58.81
C SER A 587 -6.24 -22.09 -58.45
N ARG A 588 -6.57 -21.77 -57.19
CA ARG A 588 -7.95 -21.61 -56.71
C ARG A 588 -8.41 -20.15 -56.68
N GLY A 589 -7.51 -19.20 -56.42
CA GLY A 589 -7.83 -17.77 -56.35
C GLY A 589 -8.50 -17.37 -55.04
N VAL A 590 -8.63 -16.05 -54.86
CA VAL A 590 -9.19 -15.38 -53.68
C VAL A 590 -10.56 -15.92 -53.28
N PHE A 591 -11.50 -15.95 -54.23
CA PHE A 591 -12.84 -16.52 -54.09
C PHE A 591 -13.01 -17.73 -55.04
N PRO A 592 -14.00 -18.61 -54.88
CA PRO A 592 -14.28 -19.70 -55.82
C PRO A 592 -14.52 -19.17 -57.25
N LYS A 593 -13.70 -19.59 -58.22
CA LYS A 593 -13.72 -19.06 -59.60
C LYS A 593 -14.82 -19.67 -60.47
N PRO A 594 -15.54 -18.88 -61.29
CA PRO A 594 -16.41 -19.39 -62.35
C PRO A 594 -15.67 -20.35 -63.29
N GLY A 595 -16.23 -21.54 -63.50
CA GLY A 595 -15.57 -22.58 -64.31
C GLY A 595 -14.43 -23.33 -63.60
N GLY A 596 -14.21 -23.08 -62.31
CA GLY A 596 -13.39 -23.91 -61.43
C GLY A 596 -14.09 -25.24 -61.07
N TRP A 597 -13.59 -25.89 -60.02
CA TRP A 597 -14.16 -27.17 -59.52
C TRP A 597 -15.38 -27.00 -58.62
N ASP A 598 -15.59 -25.80 -58.08
CA ASP A 598 -16.54 -25.51 -57.01
C ASP A 598 -17.76 -24.74 -57.57
N THR A 599 -18.94 -24.92 -56.98
CA THR A 599 -20.17 -24.31 -57.52
C THR A 599 -20.25 -22.83 -57.15
N VAL A 600 -20.43 -21.95 -58.14
CA VAL A 600 -20.46 -20.49 -57.90
C VAL A 600 -21.90 -19.97 -57.87
N SER A 601 -22.39 -19.72 -56.65
CA SER A 601 -23.72 -19.16 -56.34
C SER A 601 -23.73 -17.64 -56.18
N TYR A 602 -22.63 -17.04 -55.72
CA TYR A 602 -22.57 -15.65 -55.25
C TYR A 602 -22.47 -14.61 -56.38
N LYS A 603 -22.67 -13.35 -55.99
CA LYS A 603 -22.29 -12.15 -56.77
C LYS A 603 -21.40 -11.23 -55.95
N ILE A 604 -20.56 -10.48 -56.67
CA ILE A 604 -19.69 -9.44 -56.13
C ILE A 604 -20.37 -8.10 -56.43
N TYR A 605 -20.78 -7.39 -55.39
CA TYR A 605 -21.47 -6.10 -55.47
C TYR A 605 -20.48 -4.97 -55.24
N VAL A 606 -20.47 -3.98 -56.13
CA VAL A 606 -19.52 -2.86 -56.15
C VAL A 606 -20.24 -1.52 -56.36
N PRO A 607 -19.66 -0.37 -55.94
CA PRO A 607 -20.28 0.95 -56.07
C PRO A 607 -20.60 1.32 -57.52
N SER A 608 -21.67 2.09 -57.70
CA SER A 608 -22.18 2.43 -59.03
C SER A 608 -21.20 3.28 -59.85
N GLY A 609 -20.88 2.83 -61.07
CA GLY A 609 -19.90 3.46 -61.97
C GLY A 609 -18.52 2.78 -61.95
N THR A 610 -18.24 1.93 -60.95
CA THR A 610 -16.96 1.22 -60.83
C THR A 610 -16.91 -0.10 -61.60
N GLY A 611 -18.07 -0.65 -62.00
CA GLY A 611 -18.21 -2.03 -62.45
C GLY A 611 -17.43 -2.37 -63.72
N ALA A 612 -17.13 -1.37 -64.56
CA ALA A 612 -16.26 -1.53 -65.72
C ALA A 612 -14.80 -1.79 -65.32
N ALA A 613 -14.26 -1.01 -64.36
CA ALA A 613 -12.89 -1.16 -63.86
C ALA A 613 -12.71 -2.51 -63.13
N TYR A 614 -13.66 -2.87 -62.26
CA TYR A 614 -13.70 -4.19 -61.63
C TYR A 614 -13.67 -5.34 -62.65
N LYS A 615 -14.44 -5.24 -63.75
CA LYS A 615 -14.46 -6.28 -64.79
C LYS A 615 -13.17 -6.38 -65.62
N SER A 616 -12.43 -5.28 -65.78
CA SER A 616 -11.11 -5.29 -66.44
C SER A 616 -9.96 -5.73 -65.53
N HIS A 617 -10.01 -5.43 -64.23
CA HIS A 617 -8.95 -5.79 -63.29
C HIS A 617 -9.14 -7.19 -62.67
N TRP A 618 -10.38 -7.60 -62.39
CA TRP A 618 -10.72 -8.90 -61.81
C TRP A 618 -11.32 -9.84 -62.87
N THR A 619 -10.57 -10.09 -63.95
CA THR A 619 -11.02 -10.82 -65.15
C THR A 619 -11.70 -12.16 -64.83
N ASP A 620 -11.12 -12.93 -63.91
CA ASP A 620 -11.58 -14.25 -63.50
C ASP A 620 -12.97 -14.22 -62.84
N TYR A 621 -13.35 -13.08 -62.25
CA TYR A 621 -14.61 -12.86 -61.54
C TYR A 621 -15.57 -11.93 -62.30
N SER A 622 -15.24 -11.53 -63.53
CA SER A 622 -15.98 -10.55 -64.34
C SER A 622 -17.47 -10.89 -64.56
N SER A 623 -17.84 -12.17 -64.57
CA SER A 623 -19.22 -12.68 -64.69
C SER A 623 -20.02 -12.64 -63.37
N LEU A 624 -19.36 -12.34 -62.25
CA LEU A 624 -19.95 -12.22 -60.91
C LEU A 624 -20.15 -10.77 -60.47
N ILE A 625 -19.48 -9.82 -61.12
CA ILE A 625 -19.47 -8.41 -60.74
C ILE A 625 -20.77 -7.72 -61.18
N VAL A 626 -21.49 -7.17 -60.21
CA VAL A 626 -22.75 -6.43 -60.32
C VAL A 626 -22.58 -5.08 -59.65
N GLU A 627 -23.08 -4.01 -60.27
CA GLU A 627 -23.10 -2.69 -59.64
C GLU A 627 -24.36 -2.58 -58.79
N ASP A 628 -24.21 -2.09 -57.55
CA ASP A 628 -25.29 -1.92 -56.59
C ASP A 628 -25.63 -0.42 -56.48
N PRO A 629 -26.86 0.02 -56.81
CA PRO A 629 -27.27 1.42 -56.64
C PRO A 629 -27.41 1.90 -55.18
N SER A 630 -27.14 1.03 -54.19
CA SER A 630 -27.17 1.36 -52.76
C SER A 630 -25.79 1.48 -52.09
N LEU A 631 -24.70 1.39 -52.87
CA LEU A 631 -23.29 1.48 -52.44
C LEU A 631 -22.57 2.71 -53.01
#